data_AF-A0A453K263-F1
#
_entry.id   AF-A0A453K263-F1
#
_cell.length_a   1.000
_cell.length_b   1.000
_cell.length_c   1.000
_cell.angle_alpha   90.00
_cell.angle_beta   90.00
_cell.angle_gamma   90.00
#
_symmetry.space_group_name_H-M   'P 1'
#
loop_
_entity.id
_entity.type
_entity.pdbx_description
1 polymer ?
#
loop_
_entity_poly.entity_id
_entity_poly.type
_entity_poly.pdbx_seq_one_letter_code
_entity_poly.pdbx_strand_id
1 'polypeptide(L)'
;LDMEILMNAEASGLLLWLLFTPCGLVSPMLEVGLEADECWVLSRVYYYYCMRTAKCRRACQEHQFIDGRCWWKFPYLVPLCECLRPKCAPPTTLDP
;
A
#
# COMPACT_ATOMS: atom_id res chain seq x y z
N LEU A 1 0.88 -9.66 57.91
CA LEU A 1 0.38 -10.60 56.89
C LEU A 1 -1.09 -10.80 57.22
N ASP A 2 -2.05 -10.22 56.52
CA ASP A 2 -2.11 -10.33 55.07
C ASP A 2 -2.81 -9.12 54.41
N MET A 3 -2.11 -7.99 54.39
CA MET A 3 -2.31 -6.95 53.35
C MET A 3 -1.54 -7.35 52.08
N GLU A 4 -1.38 -8.65 51.80
CA GLU A 4 -0.74 -9.16 50.58
C GLU A 4 -1.75 -9.87 49.67
N ILE A 5 -2.88 -10.33 50.20
CA ILE A 5 -3.95 -10.98 49.40
C ILE A 5 -4.97 -9.98 48.82
N LEU A 6 -5.03 -8.72 49.30
CA LEU A 6 -5.90 -7.70 48.66
C LEU A 6 -5.20 -6.92 47.53
N MET A 7 -3.88 -7.04 47.37
CA MET A 7 -3.13 -6.32 46.34
C MET A 7 -2.89 -7.13 45.04
N ASN A 8 -3.61 -8.25 44.86
CA ASN A 8 -3.41 -9.13 43.70
C ASN A 8 -4.63 -9.26 42.78
N ALA A 9 -5.75 -8.61 43.08
CA ALA A 9 -6.92 -8.62 42.20
C ALA A 9 -6.93 -7.47 41.16
N GLU A 10 -6.27 -6.35 41.46
CA GLU A 10 -6.32 -5.13 40.63
C GLU A 10 -5.25 -5.13 39.52
N ALA A 11 -4.14 -5.84 39.71
CA ALA A 11 -3.07 -5.90 38.71
C ALA A 11 -3.44 -6.79 37.50
N SER A 12 -4.28 -7.80 37.71
CA SER A 12 -4.70 -8.74 36.67
C SER A 12 -5.71 -8.13 35.68
N GLY A 13 -6.62 -7.29 36.19
CA GLY A 13 -7.56 -6.54 35.36
C GLY A 13 -6.83 -5.58 34.41
N LEU A 14 -5.92 -4.75 34.94
CA LEU A 14 -5.15 -3.78 34.14
C LEU A 14 -4.30 -4.45 33.04
N LEU A 15 -3.73 -5.63 33.29
CA LEU A 15 -3.01 -6.41 32.29
C LEU A 15 -3.91 -6.91 31.15
N LEU A 16 -5.15 -7.32 31.46
CA LEU A 16 -6.15 -7.66 30.45
C LEU A 16 -6.58 -6.45 29.62
N TRP A 17 -6.79 -5.29 30.25
CA TRP A 17 -7.09 -4.04 29.53
C TRP A 17 -5.93 -3.60 28.60
N LEU A 18 -4.67 -3.77 29.02
CA LEU A 18 -3.49 -3.54 28.17
C LEU A 18 -3.41 -4.50 26.99
N LEU A 19 -3.84 -5.76 27.16
CA LEU A 19 -3.92 -6.76 26.07
C LEU A 19 -5.09 -6.49 25.10
N PHE A 20 -6.19 -5.90 25.59
CA PHE A 20 -7.36 -5.54 24.79
C PHE A 20 -7.32 -4.13 24.22
N THR A 21 -6.33 -3.30 24.59
CA THR A 21 -6.01 -2.08 23.85
C THR A 21 -5.48 -2.54 22.51
N PRO A 22 -6.33 -2.62 21.47
CA PRO A 22 -5.85 -3.07 20.18
C PRO A 22 -4.83 -2.02 19.78
N CYS A 23 -3.64 -2.49 19.40
CA CYS A 23 -2.71 -1.81 18.53
C CYS A 23 -3.19 -0.41 18.13
N GLY A 24 -2.56 0.63 18.67
CA GLY A 24 -2.65 2.00 18.16
C GLY A 24 -2.20 2.15 16.70
N LEU A 25 -2.10 1.06 15.94
CA LEU A 25 -2.48 1.08 14.54
C LEU A 25 -3.99 1.37 14.47
N VAL A 26 -4.33 2.65 14.60
CA VAL A 26 -5.16 3.25 13.56
C VAL A 26 -4.55 2.79 12.26
N SER A 27 -5.07 1.69 11.72
CA SER A 27 -4.49 1.05 10.56
C SER A 27 -4.64 2.05 9.43
N PRO A 28 -3.56 2.71 8.96
CA PRO A 28 -3.66 3.49 7.75
C PRO A 28 -3.65 2.55 6.53
N MET A 29 -3.78 1.23 6.74
CA MET A 29 -3.79 0.21 5.68
C MET A 29 -4.94 0.37 4.68
N LEU A 30 -5.85 1.32 4.87
CA LEU A 30 -6.85 1.68 3.88
C LEU A 30 -6.70 3.11 3.33
N GLU A 31 -5.52 3.72 3.38
CA GLU A 31 -5.20 4.89 2.55
C GLU A 31 -3.79 4.83 1.91
N VAL A 32 -3.10 3.68 1.95
CA VAL A 32 -1.84 3.50 1.21
C VAL A 32 -2.10 3.20 -0.26
N GLY A 33 -2.61 4.22 -0.94
CA GLY A 33 -2.89 4.26 -2.36
C GLY A 33 -3.48 5.60 -2.83
N LEU A 34 -3.71 6.56 -1.91
CA LEU A 34 -4.28 7.86 -2.22
C LEU A 34 -3.24 8.97 -2.48
N GLU A 35 -1.96 8.59 -2.62
CA GLU A 35 -1.02 9.36 -3.45
C GLU A 35 -0.77 8.60 -4.75
N ALA A 36 -1.82 7.99 -5.31
CA ALA A 36 -1.82 7.75 -6.75
C ALA A 36 -1.80 9.14 -7.39
N ASP A 37 -0.59 9.61 -7.67
CA ASP A 37 -0.31 10.54 -8.76
C ASP A 37 -1.38 10.28 -9.83
N GLU A 38 -2.26 11.24 -10.14
CA GLU A 38 -3.52 10.99 -10.89
C GLU A 38 -3.28 10.24 -12.22
N CYS A 39 -2.03 10.29 -12.67
CA CYS A 39 -1.45 9.68 -13.85
C CYS A 39 -1.04 8.22 -13.71
N TRP A 40 -0.51 7.77 -12.57
CA TRP A 40 -0.03 6.41 -12.38
C TRP A 40 -1.04 5.59 -11.58
N VAL A 41 -1.52 4.49 -12.17
CA VAL A 41 -2.51 3.61 -11.53
C VAL A 41 -2.00 2.19 -11.39
N LEU A 42 -2.29 1.54 -10.26
CA LEU A 42 -1.95 0.14 -10.04
C LEU A 42 -2.70 -0.78 -11.01
N SER A 43 -1.97 -1.68 -11.67
CA SER A 43 -2.54 -2.75 -12.49
C SER A 43 -3.08 -3.88 -11.60
N ARG A 44 -4.27 -3.66 -11.01
CA ARG A 44 -4.88 -4.59 -10.05
C ARG A 44 -5.36 -5.91 -10.65
N VAL A 45 -5.41 -6.03 -11.98
CA VAL A 45 -6.09 -7.15 -12.66
C VAL A 45 -5.12 -8.00 -13.50
N TYR A 46 -4.16 -7.41 -14.20
CA TYR A 46 -3.44 -8.11 -15.28
C TYR A 46 -2.00 -8.47 -14.93
N TYR A 47 -1.30 -7.63 -14.15
CA TYR A 47 0.08 -7.91 -13.73
C TYR A 47 0.40 -7.24 -12.39
N TYR A 48 -0.29 -7.64 -11.33
CA TYR A 48 -0.21 -6.97 -10.03
C TYR A 48 1.22 -6.92 -9.46
N TYR A 49 1.95 -8.04 -9.53
CA TYR A 49 3.33 -8.14 -9.03
C TYR A 49 4.37 -7.91 -10.13
N CYS A 50 5.32 -7.02 -9.89
CA CYS A 50 6.24 -6.53 -10.91
C CYS A 50 7.69 -6.95 -10.68
N MET A 51 8.10 -8.09 -11.25
CA MET A 51 9.50 -8.53 -11.24
C MET A 51 10.33 -8.00 -12.41
N ARG A 52 9.66 -7.52 -13.48
CA ARG A 52 10.31 -6.99 -14.70
C ARG A 52 9.48 -5.85 -15.29
N THR A 53 10.05 -4.66 -15.34
CA THR A 53 9.39 -3.46 -15.88
C THR A 53 8.90 -3.66 -17.31
N ALA A 54 9.71 -4.28 -18.18
CA ALA A 54 9.32 -4.51 -19.58
C ALA A 54 8.04 -5.36 -19.72
N LYS A 55 7.80 -6.31 -18.81
CA LYS A 55 6.58 -7.13 -18.82
C LYS A 55 5.37 -6.34 -18.32
N CYS A 56 5.54 -5.55 -17.26
CA CYS A 56 4.52 -4.62 -16.78
C CYS A 56 4.13 -3.60 -17.86
N ARG A 57 5.10 -2.97 -18.52
CA ARG A 57 4.88 -2.04 -19.64
C ARG A 57 4.04 -2.66 -20.75
N ARG A 58 4.39 -3.86 -21.23
CA ARG A 58 3.63 -4.55 -22.29
C ARG A 58 2.20 -4.82 -21.85
N ALA A 59 2.01 -5.36 -20.64
CA ALA A 59 0.67 -5.60 -20.09
C ALA A 59 -0.14 -4.30 -19.97
N CYS A 60 0.47 -3.19 -19.55
CA CYS A 60 -0.20 -1.88 -19.51
C CYS A 60 -0.62 -1.42 -20.93
N GLN A 61 0.27 -1.55 -21.92
CA GLN A 61 0.01 -1.13 -23.30
C GLN A 61 -1.09 -1.96 -23.98
N GLU A 62 -1.17 -3.26 -23.69
CA GLU A 62 -2.29 -4.13 -24.11
C GLU A 62 -3.65 -3.62 -23.62
N HIS A 63 -3.66 -2.83 -22.53
CA HIS A 63 -4.86 -2.24 -21.92
C HIS A 63 -4.95 -0.72 -22.12
N GLN A 64 -4.36 -0.21 -23.21
CA GLN A 64 -4.47 1.20 -23.64
C GLN A 64 -3.82 2.22 -22.70
N PHE A 65 -2.88 1.79 -21.85
CA PHE A 65 -2.00 2.70 -21.13
C PHE A 65 -0.76 3.03 -21.96
N ILE A 66 -0.13 4.17 -21.70
CA ILE A 66 1.01 4.66 -22.50
C ILE A 66 2.31 3.96 -22.10
N ASP A 67 2.48 3.76 -20.79
CA ASP A 67 3.66 3.14 -20.20
C ASP A 67 3.27 2.30 -18.97
N GLY A 68 4.21 1.50 -18.49
CA GLY A 68 4.12 0.80 -17.21
C GLY A 68 5.47 0.72 -16.51
N ARG A 69 5.47 0.85 -15.19
CA ARG A 69 6.66 0.80 -14.33
C ARG A 69 6.47 -0.14 -13.15
N CYS A 70 7.56 -0.78 -12.71
CA CYS A 70 7.57 -1.38 -11.38
C CYS A 70 7.74 -0.26 -10.35
N TRP A 71 6.84 -0.20 -9.39
CA TRP A 71 6.87 0.74 -8.28
C TRP A 71 6.84 -0.01 -6.96
N TRP A 72 7.56 0.51 -5.96
CA TRP A 72 7.64 -0.11 -4.66
C TRP A 72 7.63 0.97 -3.57
N LYS A 73 6.70 0.83 -2.62
CA LYS A 73 6.57 1.67 -1.43
C LYS A 73 6.02 0.80 -0.30
N PHE A 74 6.45 1.06 0.92
CA PHE A 74 5.86 0.44 2.11
C PHE A 74 4.34 0.71 2.14
N PRO A 75 3.47 -0.27 2.50
CA PRO A 75 3.75 -1.58 3.11
C PRO A 75 3.86 -2.75 2.13
N TYR A 76 3.95 -2.49 0.83
CA TYR A 76 4.04 -3.59 -0.15
C TYR A 76 5.39 -4.30 -0.02
N LEU A 77 5.38 -5.61 0.27
CA LEU A 77 6.60 -6.41 0.43
C LEU A 77 7.27 -6.75 -0.90
N VAL A 78 6.58 -6.53 -2.01
CA VAL A 78 7.04 -6.78 -3.37
C VAL A 78 6.69 -5.60 -4.27
N PRO A 79 7.50 -5.30 -5.29
CA PRO A 79 7.18 -4.29 -6.29
C PRO A 79 5.87 -4.61 -7.00
N LEU A 80 5.07 -3.58 -7.23
CA LEU A 80 3.80 -3.62 -7.96
C LEU A 80 3.92 -2.97 -9.33
N CYS A 81 3.01 -3.30 -10.23
CA CYS A 81 2.95 -2.67 -11.55
C CYS A 81 2.03 -1.46 -11.52
N GLU A 82 2.56 -0.30 -11.94
CA GLU A 82 1.78 0.91 -12.20
C GLU A 82 1.74 1.18 -13.71
N CYS A 83 0.58 1.58 -14.22
CA CYS A 83 0.37 1.98 -15.61
C CYS A 83 0.13 3.49 -15.72
N LEU A 84 0.69 4.12 -16.75
CA LEU A 84 0.54 5.54 -17.03
C LEU A 84 -0.70 5.80 -17.88
N ARG A 85 -1.64 6.60 -17.35
CA ARG A 85 -2.86 6.98 -18.06
C ARG A 85 -2.52 7.85 -19.30
N PRO A 86 -3.25 7.67 -20.42
CA PRO A 86 -3.06 8.48 -21.62
C PRO A 86 -3.19 9.98 -21.44
N LYS A 87 -4.08 10.43 -20.55
CA LYS A 87 -4.30 11.85 -20.25
C LYS A 87 -3.09 12.55 -19.62
N CYS A 88 -2.11 11.78 -19.20
CA CYS A 88 -0.90 12.23 -18.54
C CYS A 88 0.36 12.08 -19.38
N ALA A 89 0.22 11.64 -20.63
CA ALA A 89 1.32 11.76 -21.57
C ALA A 89 1.65 13.26 -21.69
N PRO A 90 2.94 13.66 -21.60
CA PRO A 90 3.30 15.02 -21.97
C PRO A 90 2.80 15.27 -23.38
N PRO A 91 2.32 16.49 -23.71
CA PRO A 91 2.00 16.81 -25.08
C PRO A 91 3.24 16.48 -25.90
N THR A 92 3.09 15.55 -26.85
CA THR A 92 4.12 15.29 -27.84
C THR A 92 4.45 16.63 -28.44
N THR A 93 5.59 17.20 -28.05
CA THR A 93 6.20 18.30 -28.77
C THR A 93 6.36 17.76 -30.17
N LEU A 94 5.50 18.23 -31.07
CA LEU A 94 5.74 18.17 -32.50
C LEU A 94 7.12 18.82 -32.68
N ASP A 95 8.14 17.99 -32.78
CA ASP A 95 9.44 18.42 -33.28
C ASP A 95 9.21 18.95 -34.71
N PRO A 96 9.75 20.14 -35.05
CA PRO A 96 9.87 20.55 -36.44
C PRO A 96 10.87 19.67 -37.21
#